data_AF-A0A559GLN1-F1
#
_entry.id   AF-A0A559GLN1-F1
#
_cell.length_a   1.000
_cell.length_b   1.000
_cell.length_c   1.000
_cell.angle_alpha   90.00
_cell.angle_beta   90.00
_cell.angle_gamma   90.00
#
_symmetry.space_group_name_H-M   'P 1'
#
loop_
_entity.id
_entity.type
_entity.pdbx_description
1 polymer ?
#
loop_
_entity_poly.entity_id
_entity_poly.type
_entity_poly.pdbx_seq_one_letter_code
_entity_poly.pdbx_strand_id
1 'polypeptide(L)'
;MDPSKGYVNYEFKEFSKHFSNIVLLSFPNENYQSLKSQFPSPWIRVFSSFSKVKGRLILTLLFSIISYLIILSIPVMTSKFINSALGNTFSFQTSFLILFSLLCLYLISILARSMGILFSNIFFSRDIESFTFKHLLKLPYSFFELRAKGDILYRISSLSGFRELFTNQVVGGVVDIGTILSVVTV
;
A
#
# COMPACT_ATOMS: atom_id res chain seq x y z
N MET A 1 16.77 -16.01 -18.92
CA MET A 1 16.02 -15.09 -18.04
C MET A 1 16.80 -14.98 -16.74
N ASP A 2 17.26 -13.79 -16.39
CA ASP A 2 17.94 -13.54 -15.13
C ASP A 2 16.89 -13.58 -13.99
N PRO A 3 17.06 -14.39 -12.93
CA PRO A 3 16.11 -14.43 -11.81
C PRO A 3 15.93 -13.09 -11.10
N SER A 4 16.95 -12.22 -11.15
CA SER A 4 16.96 -10.91 -10.48
C SER A 4 16.48 -9.77 -11.37
N LYS A 5 16.84 -9.79 -12.66
CA LYS A 5 16.54 -8.71 -13.63
C LYS A 5 15.45 -9.05 -14.64
N GLY A 6 14.99 -10.30 -14.69
CA GLY A 6 13.99 -10.78 -15.64
C GLY A 6 14.59 -11.07 -17.02
N TYR A 7 13.84 -10.74 -18.09
CA TYR A 7 14.31 -10.95 -19.45
C TYR A 7 15.35 -9.89 -19.82
N VAL A 8 16.57 -10.34 -20.08
CA VAL A 8 17.68 -9.48 -20.50
C VAL A 8 18.32 -10.11 -21.74
N ASN A 9 18.53 -9.30 -22.77
CA ASN A 9 19.23 -9.70 -23.98
C ASN A 9 20.70 -9.31 -23.83
N TYR A 10 21.59 -10.29 -23.87
CA TYR A 10 23.04 -10.09 -23.89
C TYR A 10 23.59 -10.42 -25.27
N GLU A 11 24.61 -9.68 -25.70
CA GLU A 11 25.42 -10.06 -26.86
C GLU A 11 26.23 -11.32 -26.51
N PHE A 12 26.41 -12.25 -27.46
CA PHE A 12 27.04 -13.56 -27.21
C PHE A 12 28.42 -13.45 -26.53
N LYS A 13 29.20 -12.44 -26.92
CA LYS A 13 30.54 -12.16 -26.38
C LYS A 13 30.49 -11.76 -24.90
N GLU A 14 29.47 -11.01 -24.49
CA GLU A 14 29.28 -10.61 -23.09
C GLU A 14 28.75 -11.76 -22.24
N PHE A 15 27.80 -12.53 -22.78
CA PHE A 15 27.30 -13.74 -22.13
C PHE A 15 28.44 -14.74 -21.85
N SER A 16 29.32 -14.99 -22.81
CA SER A 16 30.45 -15.92 -22.66
C SER A 16 31.42 -15.55 -21.54
N LYS A 17 31.53 -14.27 -21.17
CA LYS A 17 32.40 -13.82 -20.07
C LYS A 17 31.82 -14.12 -18.69
N HIS A 18 30.49 -14.11 -18.57
CA HIS A 18 29.78 -14.35 -17.31
C HIS A 18 29.28 -15.80 -17.16
N PHE A 19 29.30 -16.57 -18.24
CA PHE A 19 28.81 -17.94 -18.26
C PHE A 19 29.83 -18.91 -17.61
N SER A 20 29.35 -19.73 -16.67
CA SER A 20 30.18 -20.70 -15.94
C SER A 20 30.49 -21.98 -16.71
N ASN A 21 30.08 -22.08 -17.98
CA ASN A 21 30.16 -23.29 -18.82
C ASN A 21 29.36 -24.51 -18.29
N ILE A 22 28.48 -24.31 -17.32
CA ILE A 22 27.62 -25.37 -16.79
C ILE A 22 26.20 -25.17 -17.32
N VAL A 23 25.70 -26.17 -18.05
CA VAL A 23 24.31 -26.21 -18.52
C VAL A 23 23.58 -27.30 -17.76
N LEU A 24 22.45 -26.95 -17.15
CA LEU A 24 21.56 -27.91 -16.48
C LEU A 24 20.38 -28.17 -17.42
N LEU A 25 20.35 -29.35 -18.01
CA LEU A 25 19.27 -29.79 -18.90
C LEU A 25 18.27 -30.61 -18.08
N SER A 26 17.02 -30.16 -18.04
CA SER A 26 15.93 -30.87 -17.39
C SER A 26 14.90 -31.30 -18.42
N PHE A 27 14.64 -32.60 -18.52
CA PHE A 27 13.60 -33.18 -19.37
C PHE A 27 12.52 -33.84 -18.51
N PRO A 28 11.24 -33.78 -18.91
CA PRO A 28 10.18 -34.50 -18.22
C PRO A 28 10.39 -36.01 -18.37
N ASN A 29 10.38 -36.74 -17.25
CA ASN A 29 10.41 -38.20 -17.25
C ASN A 29 9.01 -38.77 -17.53
N GLU A 30 8.87 -40.06 -17.83
CA GLU A 30 7.57 -40.73 -18.08
C GLU A 30 6.59 -40.60 -16.90
N ASN A 31 7.13 -40.47 -15.67
CA ASN A 31 6.36 -40.21 -14.44
C ASN A 31 6.11 -38.71 -14.18
N TYR A 32 6.42 -37.83 -15.13
CA TYR A 32 6.19 -36.39 -14.98
C TYR A 32 4.69 -36.10 -15.05
N GLN A 33 4.11 -35.74 -13.91
CA GLN A 33 2.78 -35.16 -13.85
C GLN A 33 2.91 -33.64 -13.74
N SER A 34 2.25 -32.94 -14.66
CA SER A 34 2.13 -31.48 -14.59
C SER A 34 1.30 -31.10 -13.35
N LEU A 35 2.00 -30.85 -12.25
CA LEU A 35 1.40 -30.24 -11.07
C LEU A 35 1.01 -28.80 -11.44
N LYS A 36 -0.28 -28.55 -11.66
CA LYS A 36 -0.80 -27.17 -11.64
C LYS A 36 -0.36 -26.56 -10.32
N SER A 37 0.18 -25.33 -10.36
CA SER A 37 0.66 -24.60 -9.19
C SER A 37 -0.32 -24.77 -8.03
N GLN A 38 0.06 -25.56 -7.03
CA GLN A 38 -0.74 -25.82 -5.84
C GLN A 38 -0.75 -24.61 -4.90
N PHE A 39 0.14 -23.64 -5.16
CA PHE A 39 0.15 -22.37 -4.45
C PHE A 39 -0.91 -21.48 -5.08
N PRO A 40 -2.06 -21.25 -4.40
CA PRO A 40 -2.96 -20.19 -4.83
C PRO A 40 -2.17 -18.89 -4.88
N SER A 41 -2.54 -18.00 -5.81
CA SER A 41 -1.98 -16.66 -5.92
C SER A 41 -1.80 -16.08 -4.50
N PRO A 42 -0.62 -15.54 -4.14
CA PRO A 42 -0.38 -14.97 -2.82
C PRO A 42 -1.49 -14.01 -2.38
N TRP A 43 -2.07 -13.29 -3.36
CA TRP A 43 -3.22 -12.41 -3.22
C TRP A 43 -4.48 -13.08 -2.69
N ILE A 44 -4.79 -14.32 -3.11
CA ILE A 44 -5.96 -15.08 -2.64
C ILE A 44 -5.80 -15.42 -1.15
N ARG A 45 -4.59 -15.78 -0.71
CA ARG A 45 -4.28 -16.08 0.70
C ARG A 45 -4.32 -14.81 1.57
N VAL A 46 -3.88 -13.68 1.01
CA VAL A 46 -4.03 -12.37 1.64
C VAL A 46 -5.53 -12.04 1.77
N PHE A 47 -6.30 -12.06 0.69
CA PHE A 47 -7.75 -11.80 0.70
C PHE A 47 -8.55 -12.77 1.61
N SER A 48 -8.16 -14.04 1.71
CA SER A 48 -8.81 -14.97 2.64
C SER A 48 -8.52 -14.59 4.10
N SER A 49 -7.32 -14.07 4.38
CA SER A 49 -6.93 -13.59 5.71
C SER A 49 -7.66 -12.29 6.07
N PHE A 50 -7.95 -11.42 5.07
CA PHE A 50 -8.82 -10.25 5.24
C PHE A 50 -10.19 -10.65 5.82
N SER A 51 -10.72 -11.84 5.48
CA SER A 51 -12.00 -12.33 6.00
C SER A 51 -12.06 -12.47 7.52
N LYS A 52 -10.93 -12.74 8.17
CA LYS A 52 -10.88 -12.93 9.64
C LYS A 52 -10.76 -11.62 10.42
N VAL A 53 -10.35 -10.55 9.75
CA VAL A 53 -10.11 -9.21 10.33
C VAL A 53 -11.01 -8.12 9.72
N LYS A 54 -12.09 -8.52 9.03
CA LYS A 54 -13.04 -7.64 8.30
C LYS A 54 -13.47 -6.42 9.11
N GLY A 55 -13.96 -6.61 10.33
CA GLY A 55 -14.47 -5.50 11.14
C GLY A 55 -13.43 -4.43 11.47
N ARG A 56 -12.20 -4.84 11.81
CA ARG A 56 -11.11 -3.92 12.17
C ARG A 56 -10.52 -3.20 10.94
N LEU A 57 -10.43 -3.91 9.83
CA LEU A 57 -10.01 -3.35 8.54
C LEU A 57 -11.04 -2.35 7.99
N ILE A 58 -12.33 -2.69 8.05
CA ILE A 58 -13.41 -1.79 7.65
C ILE A 58 -13.40 -0.52 8.50
N LEU A 59 -13.19 -0.64 9.82
CA LEU A 59 -13.08 0.53 10.70
C LEU A 59 -11.88 1.41 10.33
N THR A 60 -10.71 0.83 10.10
CA THR A 60 -9.50 1.56 9.71
C THR A 60 -9.67 2.23 8.34
N LEU A 61 -10.29 1.53 7.39
CA LEU A 61 -10.60 2.02 6.05
C LEU A 61 -11.66 3.13 6.09
N LEU A 62 -12.68 3.02 6.94
CA LEU A 62 -13.66 4.08 7.19
C LEU A 62 -13.01 5.33 7.75
N PHE A 63 -12.17 5.20 8.79
CA PHE A 63 -11.44 6.34 9.36
C PHE A 63 -10.52 6.99 8.31
N SER A 64 -9.86 6.18 7.50
CA SER A 64 -9.03 6.66 6.40
C SER A 64 -9.87 7.44 5.38
N ILE A 65 -10.96 6.86 4.88
CA ILE A 65 -11.90 7.52 3.95
C ILE A 65 -12.46 8.82 4.52
N ILE A 66 -12.88 8.84 5.79
CA ILE A 66 -13.40 10.06 6.43
C ILE A 66 -12.32 11.15 6.47
N SER A 67 -11.10 10.81 6.87
CA SER A 67 -9.98 11.76 6.87
C SER A 67 -9.69 12.33 5.47
N TYR A 68 -9.85 11.49 4.44
CA TYR A 68 -9.60 11.86 3.06
C TYR A 68 -10.75 12.67 2.43
N LEU A 69 -12.01 12.41 2.79
CA LEU A 69 -13.15 13.24 2.40
C LEU A 69 -13.01 14.68 2.94
N ILE A 70 -12.44 14.85 4.14
CA ILE A 70 -12.14 16.18 4.70
C ILE A 70 -11.09 16.89 3.83
N ILE A 71 -10.05 16.18 3.37
CA ILE A 71 -9.02 16.72 2.48
C ILE A 71 -9.64 17.16 1.14
N LEU A 72 -10.56 16.38 0.57
CA LEU A 72 -11.28 16.71 -0.67
C LEU A 72 -12.19 17.95 -0.52
N SER A 73 -12.71 18.19 0.69
CA SER A 73 -13.53 19.38 0.96
C SER A 73 -12.75 20.69 0.77
N ILE A 74 -11.42 20.67 0.95
CA ILE A 74 -10.55 21.83 0.83
C ILE A 74 -10.57 22.43 -0.59
N PRO A 75 -10.21 21.70 -1.67
CA PRO A 75 -10.23 22.26 -3.02
C PRO A 75 -11.63 22.69 -3.45
N VAL A 76 -12.70 22.00 -3.03
CA VAL A 76 -14.09 22.40 -3.33
C VAL A 76 -14.45 23.74 -2.66
N MET A 77 -14.00 23.96 -1.43
CA MET A 77 -14.22 25.22 -0.72
C MET A 77 -13.33 26.34 -1.28
N THR A 78 -12.09 26.04 -1.62
CA THR A 78 -11.16 26.99 -2.27
C THR A 78 -11.68 27.40 -3.65
N SER A 79 -12.20 26.47 -4.45
CA SER A 79 -12.73 26.77 -5.78
C SER A 79 -14.01 27.62 -5.71
N LYS A 80 -14.93 27.30 -4.79
CA LYS A 80 -16.09 28.15 -4.49
C LYS A 80 -15.68 29.55 -4.04
N PHE A 81 -14.64 29.67 -3.21
CA PHE A 81 -14.12 30.95 -2.76
C PHE A 81 -13.58 31.79 -3.92
N ILE A 82 -12.75 31.21 -4.79
CA ILE A 82 -12.19 31.90 -5.96
C ILE A 82 -13.31 32.37 -6.90
N ASN A 83 -14.28 31.51 -7.19
CA ASN A 83 -15.41 31.85 -8.08
C ASN A 83 -16.30 32.95 -7.49
N SER A 84 -16.56 32.93 -6.18
CA SER A 84 -17.31 33.99 -5.50
C SER A 84 -16.54 35.30 -5.39
N ALA A 85 -15.21 35.26 -5.22
CA ALA A 85 -14.36 36.45 -5.14
C ALA A 85 -14.30 37.22 -6.48
N LEU A 86 -14.36 36.50 -7.60
CA LEU A 86 -14.41 37.10 -8.95
C LEU A 86 -15.77 37.75 -9.27
N GLY A 87 -16.85 37.34 -8.58
CA GLY A 87 -18.22 37.86 -8.77
C GLY A 87 -18.52 39.23 -8.13
N ASN A 88 -17.55 39.83 -7.44
CA ASN A 88 -17.61 41.21 -6.89
C ASN A 88 -18.68 41.46 -5.80
N THR A 89 -19.07 40.44 -5.02
CA THR A 89 -20.15 40.53 -4.01
C THR A 89 -19.75 40.13 -2.58
N PHE A 90 -18.54 40.45 -2.10
CA PHE A 90 -18.16 40.16 -0.71
C PHE A 90 -17.45 41.32 0.02
N SER A 91 -17.84 41.51 1.28
CA SER A 91 -17.15 42.34 2.26
C SER A 91 -15.86 41.65 2.73
N PHE A 92 -14.81 42.40 3.07
CA PHE A 92 -13.53 41.85 3.57
C PHE A 92 -13.71 40.82 4.70
N GLN A 93 -14.74 41.01 5.53
CA GLN A 93 -15.08 40.16 6.67
C GLN A 93 -15.59 38.77 6.30
N THR A 94 -16.31 38.63 5.18
CA THR A 94 -16.81 37.32 4.71
C THR A 94 -15.69 36.50 4.08
N SER A 95 -14.75 37.13 3.37
CA SER A 95 -13.56 36.45 2.87
C SER A 95 -12.64 35.93 3.98
N PHE A 96 -12.45 36.73 5.03
CA PHE A 96 -11.66 36.32 6.19
C PHE A 96 -12.27 35.12 6.93
N LEU A 97 -13.59 35.10 7.10
CA LEU A 97 -14.32 33.97 7.70
C LEU A 97 -14.16 32.67 6.90
N ILE A 98 -14.18 32.75 5.57
CA ILE A 98 -14.00 31.59 4.70
C ILE A 98 -12.56 31.05 4.76
N LEU A 99 -11.57 31.95 4.68
CA LEU A 99 -10.15 31.58 4.82
C LEU A 99 -9.84 30.97 6.20
N PHE A 100 -10.41 31.53 7.27
CA PHE A 100 -10.26 31.00 8.63
C PHE A 100 -10.93 29.64 8.80
N SER A 101 -12.12 29.44 8.22
CA SER A 101 -12.80 28.14 8.20
C SER A 101 -12.01 27.08 7.44
N LEU A 102 -11.43 27.45 6.29
CA LEU A 102 -10.52 26.60 5.50
C LEU A 102 -9.28 26.19 6.28
N LEU A 103 -8.65 27.13 6.98
CA LEU A 103 -7.46 26.86 7.81
C LEU A 103 -7.79 25.89 8.95
N CYS A 104 -8.92 26.10 9.65
CA CYS A 104 -9.39 25.20 10.70
C CYS A 104 -9.71 23.80 10.18
N LEU A 105 -10.38 23.69 9.03
CA LEU A 105 -10.66 22.39 8.39
C LEU A 105 -9.37 21.68 7.97
N TYR A 106 -8.38 22.42 7.46
CA TYR A 106 -7.07 21.88 7.12
C TYR A 106 -6.33 21.33 8.34
N LEU A 107 -6.31 22.08 9.45
CA LEU A 107 -5.71 21.64 10.71
C LEU A 107 -6.43 20.40 11.28
N ILE A 108 -7.76 20.37 11.23
CA ILE A 108 -8.56 19.18 11.60
C ILE A 108 -8.19 17.99 10.71
N SER A 109 -7.99 18.20 9.40
CA SER A 109 -7.64 17.13 8.46
C SER A 109 -6.28 16.51 8.75
N ILE A 110 -5.30 17.35 9.13
CA ILE A 110 -3.96 16.91 9.52
C ILE A 110 -4.03 16.08 10.79
N LEU A 111 -4.79 16.52 11.79
CA LEU A 111 -4.99 15.75 13.02
C LEU A 111 -5.73 14.42 12.76
N ALA A 112 -6.77 14.44 11.93
CA ALA A 112 -7.53 13.23 11.59
C ALA A 112 -6.65 12.22 10.83
N ARG A 113 -5.78 12.69 9.93
CA ARG A 113 -4.82 11.85 9.20
C ARG A 113 -3.77 11.25 10.13
N SER A 114 -3.17 12.05 11.01
CA SER A 114 -2.16 11.55 11.95
C SER A 114 -2.74 10.53 12.93
N MET A 115 -3.96 10.77 13.42
CA MET A 115 -4.71 9.80 14.21
C MET A 115 -5.01 8.55 13.40
N GLY A 116 -5.52 8.67 12.17
CA GLY A 116 -5.78 7.53 11.28
C GLY A 116 -4.54 6.64 11.09
N ILE A 117 -3.37 7.22 10.87
CA ILE A 117 -2.09 6.51 10.75
C ILE A 117 -1.68 5.84 12.07
N LEU A 118 -1.86 6.51 13.21
CA LEU A 118 -1.55 5.97 14.53
C LEU A 118 -2.46 4.80 14.90
N PHE A 119 -3.77 4.94 14.70
CA PHE A 119 -4.74 3.86 14.88
C PHE A 119 -4.41 2.69 13.93
N SER A 120 -4.14 3.00 12.67
CA SER A 120 -3.70 2.00 11.70
C SER A 120 -2.47 1.24 12.24
N ASN A 121 -1.40 1.93 12.64
CA ASN A 121 -0.18 1.33 13.19
C ASN A 121 -0.41 0.48 14.45
N ILE A 122 -1.15 0.98 15.44
CA ILE A 122 -1.30 0.27 16.72
C ILE A 122 -2.09 -1.03 16.57
N PHE A 123 -3.13 -1.05 15.72
CA PHE A 123 -4.08 -2.16 15.70
C PHE A 123 -3.71 -3.30 14.76
N PHE A 124 -2.91 -3.06 13.72
CA PHE A 124 -2.62 -4.09 12.70
C PHE A 124 -1.20 -4.66 12.81
N SER A 125 -0.22 -3.83 13.18
CA SER A 125 1.18 -4.25 13.31
C SER A 125 1.31 -5.30 14.39
N ARG A 126 0.68 -5.07 15.55
CA ARG A 126 0.74 -6.00 16.69
C ARG A 126 0.11 -7.35 16.39
N ASP A 127 -1.03 -7.39 15.69
CA ASP A 127 -1.76 -8.63 15.43
C ASP A 127 -1.05 -9.49 14.37
N ILE A 128 -0.52 -8.87 13.31
CA ILE A 128 0.17 -9.59 12.23
C ILE A 128 1.57 -10.05 12.66
N GLU A 129 2.33 -9.19 13.35
CA GLU A 129 3.65 -9.54 13.86
C GLU A 129 3.54 -10.66 14.88
N SER A 130 2.58 -10.58 15.82
CA SER A 130 2.34 -11.61 16.83
C SER A 130 1.91 -12.94 16.21
N PHE A 131 1.00 -12.92 15.23
CA PHE A 131 0.57 -14.13 14.53
C PHE A 131 1.74 -14.79 13.77
N THR A 132 2.52 -14.00 13.04
CA THR A 132 3.65 -14.48 12.25
C THR A 132 4.77 -15.01 13.15
N PHE A 133 5.04 -14.32 14.26
CA PHE A 133 6.00 -14.76 15.27
C PHE A 133 5.59 -16.09 15.90
N LYS A 134 4.31 -16.23 16.28
CA LYS A 134 3.78 -17.49 16.83
C LYS A 134 3.83 -18.65 15.84
N HIS A 135 3.70 -18.37 14.54
CA HIS A 135 3.84 -19.38 13.49
C HIS A 135 5.31 -19.77 13.27
N LEU A 136 6.22 -18.79 13.27
CA LEU A 136 7.67 -19.02 13.17
C LEU A 136 8.16 -19.95 14.28
N LEU A 137 7.71 -19.75 15.52
CA LEU A 137 8.08 -20.62 16.64
C LEU A 137 7.61 -22.08 16.50
N LYS A 138 6.68 -22.39 15.60
CA LYS A 138 6.19 -23.75 15.33
C LYS A 138 6.88 -24.43 14.13
N LEU A 139 7.77 -23.73 13.43
CA LEU A 139 8.45 -24.28 12.26
C LEU A 139 9.57 -25.24 12.66
N PRO A 140 9.81 -26.30 11.85
CA PRO A 140 10.89 -27.24 12.11
C PRO A 140 12.27 -26.58 11.97
N TYR A 141 13.27 -27.09 12.70
CA TYR A 141 14.62 -26.53 12.73
C TYR A 141 15.26 -26.36 11.34
N SER A 142 15.02 -27.31 10.43
CA SER A 142 15.49 -27.26 9.04
C SER A 142 15.11 -25.97 8.29
N PHE A 143 13.99 -25.34 8.66
CA PHE A 143 13.59 -24.05 8.08
C PHE A 143 14.57 -22.91 8.44
N PHE A 144 15.12 -22.93 9.65
CA PHE A 144 16.03 -21.91 10.20
C PHE A 144 17.48 -22.12 9.80
N GLU A 145 17.86 -23.35 9.48
CA GLU A 145 19.21 -23.70 9.02
C GLU A 145 19.45 -23.23 7.58
N LEU A 146 18.44 -23.36 6.72
CA LEU A 146 18.50 -22.99 5.31
C LEU A 146 18.34 -21.48 5.04
N ARG A 147 17.97 -20.67 6.06
CA ARG A 147 17.63 -19.25 5.89
C ARG A 147 18.36 -18.35 6.87
N ALA A 148 18.89 -17.24 6.37
CA ALA A 148 19.52 -16.23 7.20
C ALA A 148 18.48 -15.58 8.14
N LYS A 149 18.87 -15.36 9.40
CA LYS A 149 18.04 -14.67 10.41
C LYS A 149 17.55 -13.30 9.91
N GLY A 150 18.40 -12.59 9.16
CA GLY A 150 18.07 -11.30 8.54
C GLY A 150 17.00 -11.37 7.45
N ASP A 151 16.93 -12.46 6.67
CA ASP A 151 15.90 -12.64 5.63
C ASP A 151 14.51 -12.82 6.26
N ILE A 152 14.43 -13.52 7.39
CA ILE A 152 13.17 -13.70 8.13
C ILE A 152 12.65 -12.34 8.66
N LEU A 153 13.53 -11.54 9.27
CA LEU A 153 13.18 -10.20 9.75
C LEU A 153 12.78 -9.25 8.62
N TYR A 154 13.46 -9.32 7.48
CA TYR A 154 13.12 -8.54 6.30
C TYR A 154 11.73 -8.90 5.74
N ARG A 155 11.36 -10.18 5.74
CA ARG A 155 10.03 -10.65 5.31
C ARG A 155 8.91 -10.23 6.27
N ILE A 156 9.17 -10.16 7.58
CA ILE A 156 8.19 -9.67 8.55
C ILE A 156 7.99 -8.15 8.40
N SER A 157 9.06 -7.39 8.26
CA SER A 157 9.01 -5.93 8.10
C SER A 157 8.44 -5.48 6.75
N SER A 158 8.69 -6.21 5.66
CA SER A 158 8.06 -5.92 4.37
C SER A 158 6.54 -6.08 4.37
N LEU A 159 5.99 -6.86 5.32
CA LEU A 159 4.54 -7.04 5.46
C LEU A 159 3.84 -5.78 5.99
N SER A 160 4.50 -5.00 6.86
CA SER A 160 3.99 -3.69 7.30
C SER A 160 4.11 -2.64 6.19
N GLY A 161 5.22 -2.65 5.44
CA GLY A 161 5.41 -1.78 4.27
C GLY A 161 4.33 -1.99 3.19
N PHE A 162 3.95 -3.23 2.90
CA PHE A 162 2.87 -3.54 1.95
C PHE A 162 1.54 -2.89 2.36
N ARG A 163 1.23 -2.88 3.65
CA ARG A 163 -0.01 -2.30 4.19
C ARG A 163 0.01 -0.77 4.12
N GLU A 164 1.17 -0.16 4.37
CA GLU A 164 1.33 1.28 4.21
C GLU A 164 1.18 1.70 2.75
N LEU A 165 1.77 0.96 1.81
CA LEU A 165 1.57 1.16 0.38
C LEU A 165 0.09 1.05 -0.01
N PHE A 166 -0.61 0.01 0.45
CA PHE A 166 -2.02 -0.18 0.11
C PHE A 166 -2.92 0.91 0.72
N THR A 167 -2.68 1.31 1.97
CA THR A 167 -3.53 2.31 2.66
C THR A 167 -3.22 3.72 2.17
N ASN A 168 -1.95 4.07 1.99
CA ASN A 168 -1.56 5.43 1.59
C ASN A 168 -1.66 5.64 0.07
N GLN A 169 -1.19 4.71 -0.76
CA GLN A 169 -1.17 4.93 -2.21
C GLN A 169 -2.51 4.64 -2.87
N VAL A 170 -3.21 3.57 -2.51
CA VAL A 170 -4.50 3.25 -3.16
C VAL A 170 -5.57 4.25 -2.74
N VAL A 171 -5.71 4.51 -1.44
CA VAL A 171 -6.72 5.47 -0.95
C VAL A 171 -6.33 6.91 -1.30
N GLY A 172 -5.03 7.26 -1.18
CA GLY A 172 -4.53 8.56 -1.60
C GLY A 172 -4.75 8.80 -3.10
N GLY A 173 -4.46 7.82 -3.95
CA GLY A 173 -4.65 7.94 -5.40
C GLY A 173 -6.11 8.14 -5.80
N VAL A 174 -7.07 7.49 -5.13
CA VAL A 174 -8.51 7.74 -5.34
C VAL A 174 -8.88 9.19 -5.01
N VAL A 175 -8.28 9.74 -3.97
CA VAL A 175 -8.51 11.12 -3.54
C VAL A 175 -7.88 12.10 -4.50
N ASP A 176 -6.66 11.85 -4.96
CA ASP A 176 -5.98 12.67 -5.95
C ASP A 176 -6.76 12.72 -7.27
N ILE A 177 -7.36 11.61 -7.70
CA ILE A 177 -8.28 11.59 -8.85
C ILE A 177 -9.52 12.45 -8.56
N GLY A 178 -10.07 12.37 -7.35
CA GLY A 178 -11.22 13.18 -6.94
C GLY A 178 -10.91 14.69 -6.86
N THR A 179 -9.72 15.08 -6.39
CA THR A 179 -9.30 16.48 -6.33
C THR A 179 -9.06 17.03 -7.73
N ILE A 180 -8.44 16.25 -8.61
CA ILE A 180 -8.27 16.65 -10.02
C ILE A 180 -9.62 16.84 -10.69
N LEU A 181 -10.57 15.90 -10.50
CA LEU A 181 -11.92 16.04 -11.06
C LEU A 181 -12.63 17.29 -10.56
N SER A 182 -12.55 17.61 -9.26
CA SER A 182 -13.20 18.79 -8.70
C SER A 182 -12.55 20.11 -9.13
N VAL A 183 -11.24 20.11 -9.42
CA VAL A 183 -10.55 21.28 -9.97
C VAL A 183 -10.86 21.46 -11.47
N VAL A 184 -10.96 20.37 -12.25
CA VAL A 184 -11.20 20.43 -13.70
C VAL A 184 -12.66 20.74 -14.04
N THR A 185 -13.62 20.37 -13.18
CA THR A 185 -15.04 20.70 -13.38
C THR A 185 -15.43 22.11 -12.98
N VAL A 186 -14.51 22.88 -12.40
CA VAL A 186 -14.69 24.28 -12.00
C VAL A 186 -13.97 25.20 -12.97
#